data_AF-A0A9J6H1M9-F1
#
_entry.id   AF-A0A9J6H1M9-F1
#
_cell.length_a   1.000
_cell.length_b   1.000
_cell.length_c   1.000
_cell.angle_alpha   90.00
_cell.angle_beta   90.00
_cell.angle_gamma   90.00
#
_symmetry.space_group_name_H-M   'P 1'
#
loop_
_entity.id
_entity.type
_entity.pdbx_description
1 polymer ?
#
loop_
_entity_poly.entity_id
_entity_poly.type
_entity_poly.pdbx_seq_one_letter_code
_entity_poly.pdbx_strand_id
1 'polypeptide(L)'
;MRKLIPTQDTLITSKGYPFERHRVVTDDGYILEMHRMPHGRVPCRDPCHRQPILLMSGLLGDSSNYVLDFPKQSIGFILADHKYDVWMGNVRGNTYGKKHRNLKSKSYELILFELFPRGAFYMNWAGKFCALPTRSMCSLVGDMVANLGSKYMNELVTTARPQKFDYGPEKNQLIYGQREPAEYNLMNVRTDVGIFWSLGDHVITPDNVRELIRDLGDRVKKDHFINDDYYTHAHFLMAMNNPDVLYGDFLSFLNRYATHT
;
A
#
# COMPACT_ATOMS: atom_id res chain seq x y z
N MET A 1 -22.25 19.85 -13.75
CA MET A 1 -21.07 20.20 -12.93
C MET A 1 -20.18 18.97 -12.80
N ARG A 2 -18.92 19.00 -13.27
CA ARG A 2 -17.95 17.94 -12.97
C ARG A 2 -17.58 18.09 -11.50
N LYS A 3 -17.98 17.15 -10.63
CA LYS A 3 -17.46 17.11 -9.25
C LYS A 3 -15.96 16.85 -9.35
N LEU A 4 -15.13 17.83 -8.99
CA LEU A 4 -13.68 17.64 -8.88
C LEU A 4 -13.45 16.54 -7.84
N ILE A 5 -12.77 15.47 -8.23
CA ILE A 5 -12.14 14.57 -7.27
C ILE A 5 -11.06 15.42 -6.56
N PRO A 6 -11.08 15.54 -5.22
CA PRO A 6 -10.10 16.35 -4.51
C PRO A 6 -8.70 15.79 -4.74
N THR A 7 -7.77 16.67 -5.08
CA THR A 7 -6.35 16.31 -5.22
C THR A 7 -5.74 16.03 -3.85
N GLN A 8 -4.62 15.31 -3.81
CA GLN A 8 -3.95 14.98 -2.54
C GLN A 8 -3.61 16.22 -1.70
N ASP A 9 -3.16 17.30 -2.35
CA ASP A 9 -2.87 18.57 -1.68
C ASP A 9 -4.12 19.09 -0.95
N THR A 10 -5.28 19.03 -1.59
CA THR A 10 -6.54 19.51 -1.00
C THR A 10 -6.98 18.60 0.14
N LEU A 11 -6.81 17.27 0.03
CA LEU A 11 -7.15 16.32 1.11
C LEU A 11 -6.36 16.58 2.40
N ILE A 12 -5.10 16.97 2.28
CA ILE A 12 -4.20 17.20 3.42
C ILE A 12 -4.34 18.63 3.95
N THR A 13 -4.25 19.63 3.07
CA THR A 13 -4.26 21.06 3.45
C THR A 13 -5.62 21.50 4.00
N SER A 14 -6.74 20.97 3.48
CA SER A 14 -8.09 21.28 4.03
C SER A 14 -8.27 20.84 5.48
N LYS A 15 -7.45 19.89 5.96
CA LYS A 15 -7.44 19.41 7.34
C LYS A 15 -6.39 20.11 8.21
N GLY A 16 -5.71 21.13 7.68
CA GLY A 16 -4.75 21.96 8.40
C GLY A 16 -3.33 21.40 8.48
N TYR A 17 -2.99 20.42 7.66
CA TYR A 17 -1.65 19.83 7.63
C TYR A 17 -0.80 20.40 6.49
N PRO A 18 0.53 20.51 6.68
CA PRO A 18 1.45 20.87 5.60
C PRO A 18 1.51 19.77 4.54
N PHE A 19 1.72 20.16 3.29
CA PHE A 19 1.83 19.25 2.16
C PHE A 19 3.03 19.63 1.29
N GLU A 20 3.86 18.64 0.98
CA GLU A 20 4.92 18.73 0.00
C GLU A 20 4.72 17.67 -1.09
N ARG A 21 5.08 18.05 -2.32
CA ARG A 21 5.07 17.17 -3.49
C ARG A 21 6.49 17.01 -4.02
N HIS A 22 6.90 15.77 -4.17
CA HIS A 22 8.23 15.39 -4.65
C HIS A 22 8.12 14.54 -5.91
N ARG A 23 9.07 14.68 -6.83
CA ARG A 23 9.13 13.86 -8.04
C ARG A 23 10.38 12.99 -7.99
N VAL A 24 10.20 11.70 -8.14
CA VAL A 24 11.26 10.70 -8.18
C VAL A 24 11.28 10.08 -9.57
N VAL A 25 12.46 9.97 -10.17
CA VAL A 25 12.62 9.25 -11.43
C VAL A 25 13.36 7.95 -11.17
N THR A 26 12.76 6.84 -11.57
CA THR A 26 13.38 5.51 -11.47
C THR A 26 14.42 5.30 -12.56
N ASP A 27 15.34 4.35 -12.37
CA ASP A 27 16.44 4.09 -13.31
C ASP A 27 15.97 3.75 -14.73
N ASP A 28 14.85 3.05 -14.84
CA ASP A 28 14.21 2.70 -16.10
C ASP A 28 13.30 3.80 -16.67
N GLY A 29 13.15 4.94 -15.97
CA GLY A 29 12.58 6.17 -16.50
C GLY A 29 11.14 6.48 -16.13
N TYR A 30 10.51 5.72 -15.21
CA TYR A 30 9.22 6.09 -14.64
C TYR A 30 9.36 7.31 -13.73
N ILE A 31 8.34 8.18 -13.76
CA ILE A 31 8.28 9.38 -12.93
C ILE A 31 7.16 9.19 -11.91
N LEU A 32 7.55 9.03 -10.65
CA LEU A 32 6.66 8.83 -9.51
C LEU A 32 6.50 10.14 -8.75
N GLU A 33 5.27 10.52 -8.47
CA GLU A 33 4.98 11.63 -7.56
C GLU A 33 4.80 11.10 -6.13
N MET A 34 5.69 11.52 -5.24
CA MET A 34 5.70 11.20 -3.82
C MET A 34 5.08 12.36 -3.05
N HIS A 35 4.29 12.04 -2.03
CA HIS A 35 3.64 13.03 -1.18
C HIS A 35 4.26 13.00 0.21
N ARG A 36 4.41 14.17 0.83
CA ARG A 36 4.99 14.25 2.17
C ARG A 36 4.20 15.22 3.04
N MET A 37 4.02 14.84 4.29
CA MET A 37 3.46 15.64 5.36
C MET A 37 4.55 15.77 6.45
N PRO A 38 5.32 16.88 6.44
CA PRO A 38 6.53 16.99 7.26
C PRO A 38 6.27 17.10 8.76
N HIS A 39 5.06 17.50 9.17
CA HIS A 39 4.67 17.58 10.58
C HIS A 39 3.14 17.58 10.74
N GLY A 40 2.69 17.32 11.98
CA GLY A 40 1.29 17.46 12.37
C GLY A 40 0.79 18.91 12.39
N ARG A 41 -0.48 19.10 12.77
CA ARG A 41 -1.12 20.44 12.78
C ARG A 41 -0.47 21.42 13.73
N VAL A 42 -0.03 20.92 14.89
CA VAL A 42 0.64 21.73 15.91
C VAL A 42 2.14 21.68 15.64
N PRO A 43 2.77 22.81 15.31
CA PRO A 43 4.22 22.87 15.21
C PRO A 43 4.83 22.48 16.55
N CYS A 44 5.77 21.53 16.55
CA CYS A 44 6.59 21.30 17.72
C CYS A 44 7.63 22.42 17.86
N ARG A 45 8.02 22.69 19.11
CA ARG A 45 9.08 23.65 19.41
C ARG A 45 10.43 23.07 19.00
N ASP A 46 11.27 23.91 18.40
CA ASP A 46 12.62 23.52 18.01
C ASP A 46 13.54 23.32 19.22
N PRO A 47 14.49 22.36 19.15
CA PRO A 47 14.67 21.38 18.08
C PRO A 47 13.63 20.26 18.16
N CYS A 48 13.02 19.92 17.03
CA CYS A 48 12.05 18.85 16.96
C CYS A 48 12.50 17.77 15.97
N HIS A 49 13.12 16.73 16.53
CA HIS A 49 13.44 15.53 15.79
C HIS A 49 12.16 14.82 15.37
N ARG A 50 12.08 14.43 14.10
CA ARG A 50 10.95 13.71 13.52
C ARG A 50 11.49 12.54 12.74
N GLN A 51 11.06 11.35 13.11
CA GLN A 51 11.47 10.14 12.42
C GLN A 51 10.75 10.03 11.07
N PRO A 52 11.46 9.90 9.94
CA PRO A 52 10.83 9.64 8.67
C PRO A 52 10.12 8.28 8.67
N ILE A 53 8.89 8.25 8.16
CA ILE A 53 8.13 7.02 7.92
C ILE A 53 7.59 7.01 6.51
N LEU A 54 7.70 5.88 5.81
CA LEU A 54 7.20 5.71 4.45
C LEU A 54 5.99 4.77 4.45
N LEU A 55 4.85 5.29 3.99
CA LEU A 55 3.62 4.56 3.72
C LEU A 55 3.55 4.27 2.22
N MET A 56 3.63 3.01 1.82
CA MET A 56 3.61 2.58 0.41
C MET A 56 2.25 2.04 0.01
N SER A 57 1.64 2.63 -1.02
CA SER A 57 0.35 2.19 -1.55
C SER A 57 0.34 0.70 -1.89
N GLY A 58 -0.71 0.01 -1.44
CA GLY A 58 -1.00 -1.37 -1.81
C GLY A 58 -1.81 -1.48 -3.10
N LEU A 59 -2.34 -2.68 -3.33
CA LEU A 59 -2.92 -3.06 -4.60
C LEU A 59 -4.07 -2.14 -4.93
N LEU A 60 -4.08 -1.64 -6.17
CA LEU A 60 -5.15 -0.80 -6.71
C LEU A 60 -5.36 0.53 -5.96
N GLY A 61 -4.47 0.87 -5.02
CA GLY A 61 -4.52 2.09 -4.25
C GLY A 61 -3.55 3.18 -4.73
N ASP A 62 -3.68 4.33 -4.10
CA ASP A 62 -2.69 5.39 -4.18
C ASP A 62 -2.49 6.04 -2.80
N SER A 63 -1.61 7.04 -2.73
CA SER A 63 -1.27 7.74 -1.49
C SER A 63 -2.46 8.38 -0.76
N SER A 64 -3.61 8.55 -1.41
CA SER A 64 -4.81 9.10 -0.77
C SER A 64 -5.34 8.20 0.34
N ASN A 65 -5.18 6.87 0.22
CA ASN A 65 -5.66 5.88 1.19
C ASN A 65 -5.26 6.18 2.64
N TYR A 66 -4.16 6.89 2.87
CA TYR A 66 -3.66 7.23 4.20
C TYR A 66 -4.25 8.50 4.80
N VAL A 67 -5.06 9.26 4.04
CA VAL A 67 -5.54 10.61 4.39
C VAL A 67 -6.98 10.90 3.94
N LEU A 68 -7.73 9.89 3.49
CA LEU A 68 -9.11 10.07 3.00
C LEU A 68 -10.06 10.55 4.11
N ASP A 69 -10.06 9.88 5.25
CA ASP A 69 -10.98 10.12 6.37
C ASP A 69 -10.55 11.30 7.27
N PHE A 70 -11.01 11.31 8.52
CA PHE A 70 -10.73 12.37 9.46
C PHE A 70 -9.32 12.28 10.07
N PRO A 71 -8.76 13.40 10.56
CA PRO A 71 -7.44 13.43 11.21
C PRO A 71 -7.22 12.41 12.33
N LYS A 72 -8.29 12.02 13.06
CA LYS A 72 -8.21 11.03 14.14
C LYS A 72 -8.42 9.60 13.67
N GLN A 73 -8.62 9.36 12.38
CA GLN A 73 -8.95 8.05 11.81
C GLN A 73 -7.97 7.63 10.72
N SER A 74 -7.38 8.56 9.96
CA SER A 74 -6.43 8.21 8.92
C SER A 74 -5.01 8.13 9.46
N ILE A 75 -4.32 7.02 9.19
CA ILE A 75 -2.99 6.74 9.72
C ILE A 75 -1.95 7.82 9.37
N GLY A 76 -2.05 8.45 8.19
CA GLY A 76 -1.14 9.52 7.80
C GLY A 76 -1.21 10.70 8.77
N PHE A 77 -2.42 11.15 9.10
CA PHE A 77 -2.62 12.26 10.04
C PHE A 77 -2.20 11.90 11.46
N ILE A 78 -2.53 10.68 11.89
CA ILE A 78 -2.16 10.20 13.22
C ILE A 78 -0.63 10.16 13.38
N LEU A 79 0.10 9.65 12.39
CA LEU A 79 1.56 9.64 12.42
C LEU A 79 2.15 11.05 12.46
N ALA A 80 1.63 11.99 11.66
CA ALA A 80 2.10 13.37 11.66
C ALA A 80 1.85 14.06 13.02
N ASP A 81 0.69 13.86 13.64
CA ASP A 81 0.38 14.36 14.98
C ASP A 81 1.24 13.66 16.07
N HIS A 82 1.74 12.45 15.81
CA HIS A 82 2.69 11.71 16.65
C HIS A 82 4.18 11.99 16.33
N LYS A 83 4.49 13.14 15.71
CA LYS A 83 5.86 13.63 15.42
C LYS A 83 6.66 12.79 14.43
N TYR A 84 5.99 12.05 13.55
CA TYR A 84 6.65 11.45 12.39
C TYR A 84 6.70 12.43 11.21
N ASP A 85 7.75 12.31 10.40
CA ASP A 85 7.83 12.92 9.07
C ASP A 85 7.25 11.92 8.06
N VAL A 86 6.03 12.15 7.61
CA VAL A 86 5.23 11.15 6.88
C VAL A 86 5.43 11.29 5.38
N TRP A 87 6.08 10.29 4.79
CA TRP A 87 6.17 10.09 3.35
C TRP A 87 5.11 9.10 2.89
N MET A 88 4.42 9.43 1.80
CA MET A 88 3.41 8.58 1.16
C MET A 88 3.86 8.32 -0.27
N GLY A 89 4.28 7.07 -0.51
CA GLY A 89 4.80 6.64 -1.78
C GLY A 89 3.73 6.10 -2.70
N ASN A 90 3.87 6.44 -3.98
CA ASN A 90 3.03 5.93 -5.06
C ASN A 90 3.79 4.92 -5.91
N VAL A 91 3.06 3.99 -6.48
CA VAL A 91 3.60 2.95 -7.37
C VAL A 91 3.37 3.33 -8.83
N ARG A 92 4.15 2.73 -9.71
CA ARG A 92 4.00 2.88 -11.17
C ARG A 92 2.57 2.53 -11.58
N GLY A 93 2.03 3.22 -12.58
CA GLY A 93 0.70 2.96 -13.14
C GLY A 93 -0.50 3.41 -12.30
N ASN A 94 -0.34 3.72 -11.01
CA ASN A 94 -1.41 4.36 -10.23
C ASN A 94 -1.61 5.84 -10.66
N THR A 95 -2.60 6.52 -10.07
CA THR A 95 -2.94 7.93 -10.38
C THR A 95 -1.73 8.86 -10.51
N TYR A 96 -0.72 8.67 -9.66
CA TYR A 96 0.45 9.52 -9.49
C TYR A 96 1.73 8.92 -10.09
N GLY A 97 1.64 7.75 -10.74
CA GLY A 97 2.77 6.99 -11.31
C GLY A 97 2.65 6.70 -12.81
N LYS A 98 1.83 7.45 -13.55
CA LYS A 98 1.54 7.25 -15.00
C LYS A 98 2.54 7.90 -15.97
N LYS A 99 3.55 8.62 -15.47
CA LYS A 99 4.50 9.34 -16.32
C LYS A 99 5.77 8.53 -16.55
N HIS A 100 6.34 8.65 -17.74
CA HIS A 100 7.61 8.05 -18.12
C HIS A 100 8.41 9.01 -18.99
N ARG A 101 9.74 9.00 -18.92
CA ARG A 101 10.60 9.85 -19.77
C ARG A 101 10.38 9.60 -21.26
N ASN A 102 10.36 8.32 -21.63
CA ASN A 102 10.40 7.90 -23.04
C ASN A 102 9.14 7.14 -23.53
N LEU A 103 8.29 6.66 -22.61
CA LEU A 103 7.14 5.81 -22.96
C LEU A 103 5.85 6.64 -22.91
N LYS A 104 4.95 6.40 -23.85
CA LYS A 104 3.62 7.00 -23.82
C LYS A 104 2.75 6.22 -22.82
N SER A 105 1.81 6.93 -22.18
CA SER A 105 0.92 6.52 -21.08
C SER A 105 0.02 5.28 -21.33
N LYS A 106 0.25 4.46 -22.36
CA LYS A 106 -0.52 3.24 -22.65
C LYS A 106 0.28 1.94 -22.46
N SER A 107 1.53 2.05 -22.04
CA SER A 107 2.50 0.93 -21.99
C SER A 107 3.08 0.80 -20.59
N TYR A 108 2.26 0.38 -19.62
CA TYR A 108 2.73 0.17 -18.25
C TYR A 108 2.97 -1.33 -18.02
N GLU A 109 4.21 -1.70 -17.73
CA GLU A 109 4.49 -2.96 -17.03
C GLU A 109 4.46 -2.63 -15.53
N LEU A 110 3.39 -3.09 -14.86
CA LEU A 110 3.23 -2.97 -13.43
C LEU A 110 4.06 -4.04 -12.75
N ILE A 111 5.07 -3.63 -12.00
CA ILE A 111 5.76 -4.49 -11.04
C ILE A 111 5.24 -4.06 -9.67
N LEU A 112 4.29 -4.82 -9.15
CA LEU A 112 3.76 -4.64 -7.80
C LEU A 112 4.68 -5.39 -6.83
N PHE A 113 5.39 -4.63 -5.99
CA PHE A 113 6.00 -5.18 -4.78
C PHE A 113 4.98 -5.12 -3.65
N GLU A 114 4.02 -6.02 -3.70
CA GLU A 114 3.31 -6.44 -2.51
C GLU A 114 3.84 -7.82 -2.16
N LEU A 115 4.34 -7.95 -0.94
CA LEU A 115 4.67 -9.23 -0.35
C LEU A 115 3.34 -9.96 -0.14
N PHE A 116 2.81 -10.58 -1.20
CA PHE A 116 1.74 -11.56 -1.09
C PHE A 116 2.38 -12.90 -0.75
N PRO A 117 2.23 -13.41 0.48
CA PRO A 117 2.46 -14.81 0.74
C PRO A 117 1.25 -15.53 0.16
N ARG A 118 1.38 -16.00 -1.08
CA ARG A 118 0.55 -17.07 -1.67
C ARG A 118 -0.97 -16.92 -1.45
N GLY A 119 -1.60 -15.90 -2.04
CA GLY A 119 -3.05 -15.71 -1.96
C GLY A 119 -3.73 -15.73 -3.34
N ALA A 120 -4.62 -16.70 -3.55
CA ALA A 120 -5.39 -16.87 -4.77
C ALA A 120 -6.84 -16.41 -4.58
N PHE A 121 -7.28 -15.35 -5.27
CA PHE A 121 -8.72 -15.06 -5.46
C PHE A 121 -9.04 -14.51 -6.85
N TYR A 122 -10.06 -15.12 -7.46
CA TYR A 122 -10.73 -14.72 -8.69
C TYR A 122 -11.77 -13.64 -8.35
N MET A 123 -11.57 -12.38 -8.78
CA MET A 123 -12.56 -11.31 -8.59
C MET A 123 -13.77 -11.52 -9.52
N ASN A 124 -14.75 -12.32 -9.10
CA ASN A 124 -16.02 -12.47 -9.85
C ASN A 124 -17.02 -11.31 -9.62
N TRP A 125 -16.56 -10.18 -9.07
CA TRP A 125 -17.42 -9.08 -8.61
C TRP A 125 -17.44 -7.83 -9.51
N ALA A 126 -16.56 -7.75 -10.51
CA ALA A 126 -16.51 -6.60 -11.43
C ALA A 126 -17.81 -6.42 -12.24
N GLY A 127 -18.61 -7.47 -12.42
CA GLY A 127 -19.88 -7.42 -13.13
C GLY A 127 -21.07 -6.83 -12.36
N LYS A 128 -21.01 -6.76 -11.02
CA LYS A 128 -22.18 -6.36 -10.20
C LYS A 128 -22.02 -5.02 -9.46
N PHE A 129 -20.81 -4.50 -9.27
CA PHE A 129 -20.61 -3.21 -8.60
C PHE A 129 -21.04 -2.00 -9.45
N CYS A 130 -21.08 -2.16 -10.78
CA CYS A 130 -21.56 -1.12 -11.71
C CYS A 130 -23.10 -0.98 -11.75
N ALA A 131 -23.85 -1.77 -10.97
CA ALA A 131 -25.31 -1.75 -10.95
C ALA A 131 -25.94 -0.86 -9.86
N LEU A 132 -25.13 -0.18 -9.03
CA LEU A 132 -25.64 0.76 -8.01
C LEU A 132 -25.50 2.22 -8.48
N PRO A 133 -26.47 3.11 -8.17
CA PRO A 133 -26.71 4.34 -8.92
C PRO A 133 -25.74 5.51 -8.64
N THR A 134 -24.61 5.28 -7.95
CA THR A 134 -23.63 6.34 -7.66
C THR A 134 -22.47 6.32 -8.66
N ARG A 135 -22.67 7.01 -9.80
CA ARG A 135 -21.71 7.22 -10.88
C ARG A 135 -20.29 7.69 -10.45
N SER A 136 -20.10 8.25 -9.25
CA SER A 136 -18.78 8.68 -8.76
C SER A 136 -17.87 7.53 -8.32
N MET A 137 -18.44 6.45 -7.79
CA MET A 137 -17.68 5.27 -7.35
C MET A 137 -17.18 4.43 -8.54
N CYS A 138 -17.93 4.47 -9.64
CA CYS A 138 -17.57 3.83 -10.91
C CYS A 138 -16.38 4.52 -11.62
N SER A 139 -16.09 5.79 -11.33
CA SER A 139 -14.88 6.48 -11.82
C SER A 139 -13.62 6.04 -11.07
N LEU A 140 -13.73 5.91 -9.75
CA LEU A 140 -12.62 5.46 -8.88
C LEU A 140 -12.29 3.99 -9.20
N VAL A 141 -13.32 3.15 -9.31
CA VAL A 141 -13.20 1.74 -9.72
C VAL A 141 -12.86 1.62 -11.21
N GLY A 142 -13.28 2.54 -12.07
CA GLY A 142 -12.95 2.55 -13.49
C GLY A 142 -11.46 2.77 -13.74
N ASP A 143 -10.83 3.69 -13.00
CA ASP A 143 -9.38 3.84 -12.99
C ASP A 143 -8.69 2.64 -12.31
N MET A 144 -9.28 2.08 -11.25
CA MET A 144 -8.83 0.87 -10.56
C MET A 144 -8.75 -0.34 -11.51
N VAL A 145 -9.79 -0.57 -12.31
CA VAL A 145 -9.90 -1.70 -13.25
C VAL A 145 -9.13 -1.43 -14.56
N ALA A 146 -9.00 -0.17 -14.99
CA ALA A 146 -8.23 0.18 -16.19
C ALA A 146 -6.71 0.08 -16.00
N ASN A 147 -6.20 0.08 -14.75
CA ASN A 147 -4.78 0.11 -14.44
C ASN A 147 -4.18 -1.24 -13.99
N LEU A 148 -4.73 -2.41 -14.35
CA LEU A 148 -4.06 -3.67 -13.99
C LEU A 148 -3.67 -4.55 -15.18
N GLY A 149 -2.39 -4.91 -15.14
CA GLY A 149 -1.85 -6.15 -15.70
C GLY A 149 -2.59 -7.37 -15.13
N SER A 150 -3.73 -7.66 -15.73
CA SER A 150 -4.58 -8.84 -15.47
C SER A 150 -3.78 -10.15 -15.48
N LYS A 151 -2.69 -10.20 -16.26
CA LYS A 151 -1.79 -11.35 -16.34
C LYS A 151 -1.01 -11.61 -15.05
N TYR A 152 -0.51 -10.56 -14.36
CA TYR A 152 0.24 -10.70 -13.09
C TYR A 152 -0.68 -11.16 -11.96
N MET A 153 -1.85 -10.54 -11.86
CA MET A 153 -2.88 -10.96 -10.90
C MET A 153 -3.32 -12.41 -11.16
N ASN A 154 -3.57 -12.77 -12.42
CA ASN A 154 -3.92 -14.14 -12.77
C ASN A 154 -2.82 -15.14 -12.39
N GLU A 155 -1.55 -14.80 -12.61
CA GLU A 155 -0.42 -15.66 -12.24
C GLU A 155 -0.28 -15.83 -10.71
N LEU A 156 -0.37 -14.74 -9.94
CA LEU A 156 -0.36 -14.83 -8.47
C LEU A 156 -1.46 -15.76 -7.96
N VAL A 157 -2.63 -15.69 -8.60
CA VAL A 157 -3.79 -16.51 -8.27
C VAL A 157 -3.62 -17.98 -8.69
N THR A 158 -2.98 -18.25 -9.83
CA THR A 158 -2.84 -19.63 -10.34
C THR A 158 -1.64 -20.38 -9.78
N THR A 159 -0.54 -19.69 -9.51
CA THR A 159 0.72 -20.33 -9.11
C THR A 159 0.83 -20.54 -7.60
N ALA A 160 0.16 -19.70 -6.80
CA ALA A 160 0.22 -19.71 -5.34
C ALA A 160 1.66 -19.79 -4.79
N ARG A 161 2.63 -19.14 -5.46
CA ARG A 161 4.05 -19.09 -5.06
C ARG A 161 4.52 -17.64 -4.99
N PRO A 162 5.32 -17.26 -3.96
CA PRO A 162 5.93 -15.94 -3.92
C PRO A 162 7.12 -15.96 -4.88
N GLN A 163 6.88 -15.69 -6.16
CA GLN A 163 7.91 -15.74 -7.20
C GLN A 163 7.95 -14.47 -8.04
N LYS A 164 9.04 -14.29 -8.79
CA LYS A 164 9.11 -13.30 -9.86
C LYS A 164 8.03 -13.59 -10.92
N PHE A 165 7.60 -12.56 -11.64
CA PHE A 165 6.60 -12.73 -12.71
C PHE A 165 7.08 -13.72 -13.78
N ASP A 166 6.21 -14.64 -14.19
CA ASP A 166 6.45 -15.59 -15.26
C ASP A 166 6.12 -14.97 -16.63
N TYR A 167 7.16 -14.56 -17.33
CA TYR A 167 7.05 -14.08 -18.70
C TYR A 167 6.95 -15.21 -19.75
N GLY A 168 7.07 -16.47 -19.32
CA GLY A 168 7.25 -17.66 -20.16
C GLY A 168 8.73 -18.03 -20.35
N PRO A 169 9.05 -19.29 -20.68
CA PRO A 169 10.41 -19.83 -20.60
C PRO A 169 11.49 -19.06 -21.37
N GLU A 170 11.16 -18.58 -22.58
CA GLU A 170 12.10 -17.84 -23.43
C GLU A 170 12.37 -16.44 -22.89
N LYS A 171 11.32 -15.71 -22.49
CA LYS A 171 11.44 -14.35 -21.97
C LYS A 171 12.02 -14.35 -20.55
N ASN A 172 11.74 -15.37 -19.73
CA ASN A 172 12.42 -15.59 -18.45
C ASN A 172 13.92 -15.82 -18.64
N GLN A 173 14.33 -16.64 -19.63
CA GLN A 173 15.76 -16.85 -19.91
C GLN A 173 16.47 -15.55 -20.28
N LEU A 174 15.80 -14.67 -21.04
CA LEU A 174 16.34 -13.37 -21.42
C LEU A 174 16.41 -12.38 -20.25
N ILE A 175 15.37 -12.32 -19.40
CA ILE A 175 15.26 -11.32 -18.31
C ILE A 175 15.97 -11.77 -17.04
N TYR A 176 15.78 -13.03 -16.64
CA TYR A 176 16.28 -13.59 -15.39
C TYR A 176 17.52 -14.47 -15.56
N GLY A 177 17.88 -14.85 -16.78
CA GLY A 177 18.97 -15.81 -17.03
C GLY A 177 18.57 -17.27 -16.74
N GLN A 178 17.29 -17.55 -16.48
CA GLN A 178 16.76 -18.88 -16.18
C GLN A 178 15.35 -19.04 -16.76
N ARG A 179 14.95 -20.26 -17.13
CA ARG A 179 13.66 -20.51 -17.80
C ARG A 179 12.45 -20.41 -16.86
N GLU A 180 12.61 -20.78 -15.60
CA GLU A 180 11.56 -20.68 -14.57
C GLU A 180 11.78 -19.43 -13.71
N PRO A 181 10.73 -18.73 -13.24
CA PRO A 181 10.90 -17.63 -12.31
C PRO A 181 11.42 -18.11 -10.95
N ALA A 182 12.34 -17.36 -10.34
CA ALA A 182 12.83 -17.67 -9.00
C ALA A 182 11.81 -17.29 -7.93
N GLU A 183 11.67 -18.13 -6.90
CA GLU A 183 10.93 -17.80 -5.69
C GLU A 183 11.69 -16.78 -4.83
N TYR A 184 10.95 -15.89 -4.16
CA TYR A 184 11.49 -14.95 -3.20
C TYR A 184 11.84 -15.67 -1.91
N ASN A 185 13.13 -15.68 -1.58
CA ASN A 185 13.59 -16.29 -0.34
C ASN A 185 13.37 -15.33 0.83
N LEU A 186 12.35 -15.59 1.65
CA LEU A 186 12.05 -14.79 2.84
C LEU A 186 13.16 -14.86 3.89
N MET A 187 14.07 -15.85 3.85
CA MET A 187 15.28 -15.89 4.72
C MET A 187 16.21 -14.67 4.52
N ASN A 188 16.10 -13.96 3.39
CA ASN A 188 16.89 -12.77 3.13
C ASN A 188 16.37 -11.52 3.85
N VAL A 189 15.15 -11.54 4.38
CA VAL A 189 14.60 -10.44 5.19
C VAL A 189 15.38 -10.39 6.51
N ARG A 190 16.07 -9.28 6.78
CA ARG A 190 16.87 -9.09 8.02
C ARG A 190 16.25 -8.08 8.98
N THR A 191 15.24 -7.36 8.52
CA THR A 191 14.56 -6.31 9.29
C THR A 191 13.52 -6.92 10.22
N ASP A 192 13.31 -6.27 11.35
CA ASP A 192 12.19 -6.59 12.23
C ASP A 192 10.86 -6.31 11.52
N VAL A 193 9.91 -7.24 11.66
CA VAL A 193 8.61 -7.18 11.00
C VAL A 193 7.49 -7.11 12.04
N GLY A 194 6.56 -6.17 11.83
CA GLY A 194 5.28 -6.14 12.52
C GLY A 194 4.18 -6.55 11.55
N ILE A 195 3.37 -7.52 11.96
CA ILE A 195 2.26 -8.07 11.16
C ILE A 195 0.96 -7.71 11.86
N PHE A 196 0.05 -7.11 11.11
CA PHE A 196 -1.27 -6.69 11.57
C PHE A 196 -2.29 -7.33 10.63
N TRP A 197 -3.16 -8.18 11.17
CA TRP A 197 -4.07 -9.01 10.38
C TRP A 197 -5.36 -9.29 11.16
N SER A 198 -6.40 -9.71 10.45
CA SER A 198 -7.74 -9.92 11.02
C SER A 198 -8.37 -11.22 10.57
N LEU A 199 -9.37 -11.67 11.32
CA LEU A 199 -10.11 -12.89 11.00
C LEU A 199 -10.97 -12.72 9.73
N GLY A 200 -11.61 -11.56 9.57
CA GLY A 200 -12.47 -11.23 8.43
C GLY A 200 -11.76 -10.87 7.12
N ASP A 201 -10.43 -10.97 7.02
CA ASP A 201 -9.71 -10.65 5.79
C ASP A 201 -9.82 -11.79 4.75
N HIS A 202 -10.55 -11.51 3.66
CA HIS A 202 -10.74 -12.43 2.54
C HIS A 202 -9.77 -12.19 1.37
N VAL A 203 -8.97 -11.13 1.41
CA VAL A 203 -7.91 -10.86 0.42
C VAL A 203 -6.62 -11.52 0.89
N ILE A 204 -6.26 -11.31 2.15
CA ILE A 204 -5.11 -11.91 2.83
C ILE A 204 -5.61 -12.81 3.94
N THR A 205 -5.79 -14.10 3.63
CA THR A 205 -6.46 -15.01 4.55
C THR A 205 -5.62 -15.28 5.82
N PRO A 206 -6.27 -15.56 6.96
CA PRO A 206 -5.60 -16.00 8.18
C PRO A 206 -4.56 -17.11 8.00
N ASP A 207 -4.85 -18.09 7.12
CA ASP A 207 -3.93 -19.19 6.87
C ASP A 207 -2.65 -18.74 6.14
N ASN A 208 -2.78 -17.83 5.17
CA ASN A 208 -1.62 -17.23 4.52
C ASN A 208 -0.76 -16.40 5.49
N VAL A 209 -1.39 -15.67 6.41
CA VAL A 209 -0.65 -14.90 7.41
C VAL A 209 0.07 -15.83 8.38
N ARG A 210 -0.56 -16.92 8.82
CA ARG A 210 0.08 -17.93 9.69
C ARG A 210 1.28 -18.58 9.01
N GLU A 211 1.21 -18.85 7.72
CA GLU A 211 2.36 -19.35 6.94
C GLU A 211 3.48 -18.30 6.89
N LEU A 212 3.15 -17.04 6.58
CA LEU A 212 4.12 -15.94 6.58
C LEU A 212 4.82 -15.78 7.94
N ILE A 213 4.07 -15.87 9.05
CA ILE A 213 4.62 -15.79 10.41
C ILE A 213 5.62 -16.92 10.63
N ARG A 214 5.32 -18.14 10.19
CA ARG A 214 6.25 -19.29 10.30
C ARG A 214 7.52 -19.07 9.48
N ASP A 215 7.37 -18.58 8.25
CA ASP A 215 8.51 -18.34 7.34
C ASP A 215 9.41 -17.20 7.83
N LEU A 216 8.83 -16.14 8.39
CA LEU A 216 9.57 -15.04 8.97
C LEU A 216 10.20 -15.40 10.32
N GLY A 217 9.58 -16.28 11.10
CA GLY A 217 10.14 -16.79 12.35
C GLY A 217 10.43 -15.68 13.36
N ASP A 218 11.66 -15.67 13.90
CA ASP A 218 12.09 -14.74 14.96
C ASP A 218 12.11 -13.27 14.56
N ARG A 219 12.01 -12.97 13.26
CA ARG A 219 11.93 -11.60 12.72
C ARG A 219 10.58 -10.95 12.96
N VAL A 220 9.53 -11.73 13.25
CA VAL A 220 8.23 -11.18 13.64
C VAL A 220 8.33 -10.65 15.06
N LYS A 221 8.40 -9.33 15.21
CA LYS A 221 8.48 -8.65 16.52
C LYS A 221 7.14 -8.11 17.00
N LYS A 222 6.10 -8.17 16.17
CA LYS A 222 4.71 -7.87 16.53
C LYS A 222 3.80 -8.73 15.66
N ASP A 223 2.94 -9.48 16.32
CA ASP A 223 1.85 -10.25 15.71
C ASP A 223 0.56 -9.70 16.33
N HIS A 224 -0.08 -8.77 15.62
CA HIS A 224 -1.32 -8.14 16.04
C HIS A 224 -2.49 -8.75 15.29
N PHE A 225 -3.31 -9.50 16.00
CA PHE A 225 -4.47 -10.19 15.47
C PHE A 225 -5.78 -9.53 15.94
N ILE A 226 -6.61 -9.12 14.99
CA ILE A 226 -7.95 -8.60 15.23
C ILE A 226 -8.96 -9.74 15.06
N ASN A 227 -9.48 -10.24 16.18
CA ASN A 227 -10.46 -11.32 16.23
C ASN A 227 -11.89 -10.80 15.96
N ASP A 228 -12.12 -10.35 14.73
CA ASP A 228 -13.41 -9.85 14.25
C ASP A 228 -13.65 -10.31 12.81
N ASP A 229 -14.70 -11.11 12.61
CA ASP A 229 -15.11 -11.63 11.29
C ASP A 229 -15.60 -10.53 10.34
N TYR A 230 -15.97 -9.36 10.87
CA TYR A 230 -16.41 -8.21 10.07
C TYR A 230 -15.26 -7.26 9.73
N TYR A 231 -14.10 -7.39 10.39
CA TYR A 231 -12.93 -6.58 10.10
C TYR A 231 -12.19 -7.15 8.87
N THR A 232 -12.57 -6.67 7.69
CA THR A 232 -12.02 -7.11 6.39
C THR A 232 -10.81 -6.28 5.93
N HIS A 233 -10.17 -6.68 4.82
CA HIS A 233 -8.98 -6.01 4.25
C HIS A 233 -9.05 -4.47 4.19
N ALA A 234 -10.18 -3.91 3.76
CA ALA A 234 -10.34 -2.47 3.61
C ALA A 234 -10.41 -1.73 4.97
N HIS A 235 -10.75 -2.43 6.06
CA HIS A 235 -10.89 -1.84 7.39
C HIS A 235 -9.55 -1.31 7.93
N PHE A 236 -8.42 -1.96 7.59
CA PHE A 236 -7.08 -1.45 7.94
C PHE A 236 -6.80 -0.03 7.43
N LEU A 237 -7.50 0.39 6.37
CA LEU A 237 -7.38 1.74 5.80
C LEU A 237 -8.47 2.69 6.30
N MET A 238 -9.72 2.21 6.42
CA MET A 238 -10.91 3.09 6.47
C MET A 238 -11.80 2.90 7.70
N ALA A 239 -11.51 1.94 8.59
CA ALA A 239 -12.44 1.64 9.67
C ALA A 239 -12.40 2.71 10.76
N MET A 240 -13.59 3.14 11.18
CA MET A 240 -13.75 4.20 12.19
C MET A 240 -13.20 3.80 13.57
N ASN A 241 -13.12 2.50 13.86
CA ASN A 241 -12.61 1.95 15.12
C ASN A 241 -11.10 1.67 15.10
N ASN A 242 -10.38 1.95 14.01
CA ASN A 242 -8.91 1.80 13.96
C ASN A 242 -8.14 2.45 15.10
N PRO A 243 -8.53 3.64 15.62
CA PRO A 243 -7.89 4.22 16.79
C PRO A 243 -7.91 3.32 18.03
N ASP A 244 -8.98 2.55 18.20
CA ASP A 244 -9.18 1.69 19.37
C ASP A 244 -8.55 0.31 19.17
N VAL A 245 -8.62 -0.24 17.95
CA VAL A 245 -8.23 -1.64 17.70
C VAL A 245 -6.85 -1.82 17.06
N LEU A 246 -6.34 -0.82 16.34
CA LEU A 246 -5.14 -0.98 15.49
C LEU A 246 -4.01 0.00 15.86
N TYR A 247 -4.31 1.29 15.93
CA TYR A 247 -3.26 2.31 15.93
C TYR A 247 -2.44 2.39 17.20
N GLY A 248 -3.01 2.08 18.37
CA GLY A 248 -2.24 2.04 19.62
C GLY A 248 -1.09 1.03 19.55
N ASP A 249 -1.39 -0.17 19.06
CA ASP A 249 -0.41 -1.25 18.89
C ASP A 249 0.59 -0.98 17.77
N PHE A 250 0.14 -0.33 16.69
CA PHE A 250 1.01 0.10 15.59
C PHE A 250 2.01 1.17 16.04
N LEU A 251 1.56 2.21 16.73
CA LEU A 251 2.43 3.27 17.26
C LEU A 251 3.40 2.73 18.30
N SER A 252 2.95 1.82 19.17
CA SER A 252 3.80 1.14 20.15
C SER A 252 4.93 0.35 19.46
N PHE A 253 4.62 -0.39 18.39
CA PHE A 253 5.60 -1.11 17.58
C PHE A 253 6.67 -0.17 17.00
N LEU A 254 6.25 0.93 16.37
CA LEU A 254 7.15 1.92 15.77
C LEU A 254 8.03 2.60 16.81
N ASN A 255 7.47 2.91 17.98
CA ASN A 255 8.20 3.64 19.02
C ASN A 255 9.40 2.86 19.59
N ARG A 256 9.45 1.53 19.41
CA ARG A 256 10.62 0.71 19.78
C ARG A 256 11.87 1.04 18.95
N TYR A 257 11.67 1.60 17.76
CA TYR A 257 12.73 2.02 16.84
C TYR A 257 12.80 3.54 16.73
N ALA A 258 12.00 4.27 17.51
CA ALA A 258 12.06 5.71 17.56
C ALA A 258 13.38 6.15 18.19
N THR A 259 14.16 6.91 17.46
CA THR A 259 15.38 7.53 17.98
C THR A 259 14.99 8.67 18.92
N HIS A 260 14.95 8.39 20.22
CA HIS A 260 14.71 9.39 21.25
C HIS A 260 16.04 10.11 21.54
N THR A 261 16.37 11.10 20.72
CA THR A 261 17.44 12.06 20.99
C THR A 261 16.87 13.36 21.50
#